data_AF-A0A517ZF91-F1
#
_entry.id   AF-A0A517ZF91-F1
#
_cell.length_a   1.000
_cell.length_b   1.000
_cell.length_c   1.000
_cell.angle_alpha   90.00
_cell.angle_beta   90.00
_cell.angle_gamma   90.00
#
_symmetry.space_group_name_H-M   'P 1'
#
loop_
_entity.id
_entity.type
_entity.pdbx_description
1 polymer ?
#
loop_
_entity_poly.entity_id
_entity_poly.type
_entity_poly.pdbx_seq_one_letter_code
_entity_poly.pdbx_strand_id
1 'polypeptide(L)'
;MPFLRILLAFIIATCFLANAASAQSDRDGEAVTLNRKADGYRGIWYMNQPSGDEYVYKYSGGLGTYCAKHKPFAVYCPEVEKTFFCYGGAKPDNDRRLLHMVSYFDHKTKTVPRPTLLLDKQTSDAHDNPVISVDDDGYIWIFSTSHGTSRPSYIHRSRQPWDISEFEIIPATRQDGDETVPITNFSYMQAWHLPEKGFAAFFTRYGYPAARTICFMSSPDGKEWSEWQRIAAIHQGHYQISAAGRSRIGSAFNYHPDGKGLNWRTNLYYVESQDMGDTWQTASGEQLELPLRDVDNAALIHDYEAEGLNVYLKDIRYDADDLPVILYITSRGYESGPKNDPRTWTTARWTGSEWEIRPAFTSDNNYDMGSLWIDGDGRWQIIAPTETGPQPYNPGGEVASWISDDRGATWQQQKQLTARSPRNHTYVRRPVNAHPDFYALWADGHGRQPSSSNIYFCNREGDVFVLPRQMDGETAKPERVPSP
;
A
#
# COMPACT_ATOMS: atom_id res chain seq x y z
N MET A 1 -24.52 72.06 -33.31
CA MET A 1 -23.37 71.69 -32.45
C MET A 1 -23.51 70.23 -32.07
N PRO A 2 -22.62 69.36 -32.59
CA PRO A 2 -22.52 67.94 -32.28
C PRO A 2 -21.44 67.68 -31.21
N PHE A 3 -21.54 66.60 -30.44
CA PHE A 3 -20.43 65.94 -29.72
C PHE A 3 -20.88 64.48 -29.52
N LEU A 4 -20.43 63.49 -30.29
CA LEU A 4 -19.10 62.87 -30.42
C LEU A 4 -18.54 62.33 -29.08
N ARG A 5 -18.67 61.02 -28.87
CA ARG A 5 -17.83 60.16 -27.99
C ARG A 5 -17.72 58.79 -28.66
N ILE A 6 -16.74 58.60 -29.54
CA ILE A 6 -15.44 57.92 -29.31
C ILE A 6 -15.60 56.52 -28.69
N LEU A 7 -15.55 55.52 -29.57
CA LEU A 7 -15.37 54.10 -29.29
C LEU A 7 -13.85 53.85 -29.17
N LEU A 8 -13.36 53.42 -28.01
CA LEU A 8 -11.96 53.08 -27.81
C LEU A 8 -11.78 51.56 -28.00
N ALA A 9 -11.07 51.17 -29.06
CA ALA A 9 -10.62 49.82 -29.30
C ALA A 9 -9.37 49.52 -28.44
N PHE A 10 -9.40 48.45 -27.64
CA PHE A 10 -8.21 47.92 -26.98
C PHE A 10 -7.68 46.73 -27.78
N ILE A 11 -6.53 46.96 -28.43
CA ILE A 11 -5.66 45.92 -29.00
C ILE A 11 -4.75 45.44 -27.86
N ILE A 12 -4.89 44.18 -27.45
CA ILE A 12 -3.93 43.54 -26.54
C ILE A 12 -2.92 42.79 -27.39
N ALA A 13 -1.70 43.34 -27.44
CA ALA A 13 -0.52 42.67 -27.97
C ALA A 13 -0.06 41.60 -26.97
N THR A 14 -0.10 40.33 -27.38
CA THR A 14 0.51 39.22 -26.65
C THR A 14 1.96 39.07 -27.12
N CYS A 15 2.90 39.57 -26.33
CA CYS A 15 4.32 39.30 -26.53
C CYS A 15 4.66 37.89 -26.01
N PHE A 16 5.24 37.08 -26.90
CA PHE A 16 5.93 35.85 -26.58
C PHE A 16 7.08 36.11 -25.59
N LEU A 17 7.08 35.38 -24.47
CA LEU A 17 8.28 35.13 -23.68
C LEU A 17 8.44 33.61 -23.57
N ALA A 18 9.33 33.07 -24.40
CA ALA A 18 9.86 31.74 -24.26
C ALA A 18 11.15 31.78 -23.42
N ASN A 19 11.38 30.69 -22.69
CA ASN A 19 12.64 30.26 -22.06
C ASN A 19 13.05 30.89 -20.72
N ALA A 20 12.52 30.30 -19.65
CA ALA A 20 13.22 30.10 -18.37
C ALA A 20 12.62 28.90 -17.63
N ALA A 21 12.66 27.69 -18.20
CA ALA A 21 12.09 26.49 -17.58
C ALA A 21 13.12 25.42 -17.17
N SER A 22 14.39 25.52 -17.57
CA SER A 22 15.36 24.44 -17.33
C SER A 22 16.26 24.61 -16.10
N ALA A 23 16.14 25.71 -15.34
CA ALA A 23 16.98 25.98 -14.16
C ALA A 23 16.18 26.04 -12.84
N GLN A 24 14.85 25.89 -12.90
CA GLN A 24 13.96 25.93 -11.73
C GLN A 24 13.77 24.53 -11.11
N SER A 25 13.93 23.46 -11.90
CA SER A 25 13.69 22.07 -11.46
C SER A 25 14.66 21.59 -10.38
N ASP A 26 15.93 22.00 -10.44
CA ASP A 26 16.94 21.56 -9.46
C ASP A 26 16.75 22.20 -8.08
N ARG A 27 16.19 23.43 -8.02
CA ARG A 27 15.91 24.11 -6.73
C ARG A 27 14.63 23.60 -6.05
N ASP A 28 13.65 23.16 -6.82
CA ASP A 28 12.41 22.60 -6.27
C ASP A 28 12.63 21.18 -5.68
N GLY A 29 13.62 20.42 -6.18
CA GLY A 29 13.98 19.09 -5.68
C GLY A 29 14.60 19.08 -4.27
N GLU A 30 15.49 20.03 -3.97
CA GLU A 30 16.06 20.21 -2.61
C GLU A 30 15.01 20.72 -1.61
N ALA A 31 14.03 21.51 -2.06
CA ALA A 31 13.01 22.07 -1.17
C ALA A 31 11.99 21.02 -0.64
N VAL A 32 11.84 19.89 -1.34
CA VAL A 32 10.90 18.81 -1.00
C VAL A 32 11.53 17.77 -0.05
N THR A 33 12.84 17.53 -0.18
CA THR A 33 13.55 16.50 0.60
C THR A 33 14.10 17.07 1.90
N LEU A 34 13.60 16.59 3.04
CA LEU A 34 13.91 17.16 4.34
C LEU A 34 15.18 16.59 4.99
N ASN A 35 15.46 15.29 4.85
CA ASN A 35 16.62 14.59 5.44
C ASN A 35 16.89 14.95 6.91
N ARG A 36 15.84 14.98 7.72
CA ARG A 36 15.92 15.36 9.14
C ARG A 36 15.66 14.16 10.04
N LYS A 37 16.36 14.07 11.16
CA LYS A 37 15.99 13.11 12.22
C LYS A 37 14.78 13.64 12.98
N ALA A 38 13.77 12.79 13.15
CA ALA A 38 12.69 13.04 14.10
C ALA A 38 13.10 12.57 15.50
N ASP A 39 12.39 13.08 16.50
CA ASP A 39 12.62 12.76 17.91
C ASP A 39 12.03 11.41 18.35
N GLY A 40 11.28 10.71 17.49
CA GLY A 40 10.71 9.40 17.77
C GLY A 40 9.61 8.98 16.78
N TYR A 41 8.89 7.92 17.10
CA TYR A 41 7.94 7.25 16.20
C TYR A 41 6.49 7.64 16.46
N ARG A 42 5.80 8.17 15.45
CA ARG A 42 4.37 8.54 15.51
C ARG A 42 3.72 8.20 14.19
N GLY A 43 2.64 7.42 14.21
CA GLY A 43 1.81 7.19 13.02
C GLY A 43 0.87 8.36 12.73
N ILE A 44 0.43 8.48 11.49
CA ILE A 44 -0.67 9.39 11.14
C ILE A 44 -2.03 8.84 11.57
N TRP A 45 -2.90 9.71 12.06
CA TRP A 45 -4.34 9.48 12.13
C TRP A 45 -5.06 10.07 10.92
N TYR A 46 -5.93 9.29 10.28
CA TYR A 46 -6.73 9.73 9.14
C TYR A 46 -8.17 9.21 9.25
N MET A 47 -9.09 9.93 8.64
CA MET A 47 -10.46 9.48 8.41
C MET A 47 -10.85 9.67 6.95
N ASN A 48 -11.67 8.75 6.47
CA ASN A 48 -12.35 8.87 5.20
C ASN A 48 -13.86 8.93 5.42
N GLN A 49 -14.45 10.04 4.96
CA GLN A 49 -15.88 10.27 4.83
C GLN A 49 -16.72 10.04 6.12
N PRO A 50 -17.37 11.08 6.67
CA PRO A 50 -18.34 10.90 7.75
C PRO A 50 -19.47 9.93 7.35
N SER A 51 -19.89 9.05 8.27
CA SER A 51 -21.00 8.11 8.06
C SER A 51 -22.34 8.67 8.54
N GLY A 52 -22.34 9.58 9.52
CA GLY A 52 -23.56 10.14 10.10
C GLY A 52 -24.27 9.21 11.11
N ASP A 53 -23.57 8.19 11.60
CA ASP A 53 -24.03 7.21 12.59
C ASP A 53 -23.02 7.06 13.75
N GLU A 54 -23.25 6.08 14.63
CA GLU A 54 -22.39 5.83 15.81
C GLU A 54 -20.94 5.44 15.47
N TYR A 55 -20.68 4.97 14.25
CA TYR A 55 -19.33 4.59 13.79
C TYR A 55 -18.53 5.81 13.29
N VAL A 56 -19.17 6.97 13.16
CA VAL A 56 -18.63 8.30 12.80
C VAL A 56 -18.05 8.41 11.38
N TYR A 57 -17.30 7.42 10.91
CA TYR A 57 -16.64 7.41 9.61
C TYR A 57 -16.83 6.08 8.89
N LYS A 58 -16.79 6.11 7.54
CA LYS A 58 -16.73 4.89 6.72
C LYS A 58 -15.49 4.07 7.07
N TYR A 59 -14.35 4.73 7.25
CA TYR A 59 -13.18 4.17 7.91
C TYR A 59 -12.30 5.29 8.46
N SER A 60 -11.65 5.04 9.59
CA SER A 60 -10.65 5.92 10.18
C SER A 60 -9.74 5.16 11.14
N GLY A 61 -8.72 5.83 11.68
CA GLY A 61 -7.85 5.28 12.71
C GLY A 61 -6.40 5.72 12.51
N GLY A 62 -5.49 5.00 13.15
CA GLY A 62 -4.05 5.18 12.97
C GLY A 62 -3.61 4.42 11.73
N LEU A 63 -3.36 5.16 10.66
CA LEU A 63 -3.20 4.64 9.32
C LEU A 63 -1.75 4.82 8.82
N GLY A 64 -0.76 4.70 9.71
CA GLY A 64 0.65 4.83 9.34
C GLY A 64 1.15 3.78 8.35
N THR A 65 0.56 2.59 8.36
CA THR A 65 0.85 1.50 7.41
C THR A 65 -0.29 1.30 6.40
N TYR A 66 -1.16 2.28 6.18
CA TYR A 66 -2.25 2.24 5.20
C TYR A 66 -1.74 2.50 3.77
N CYS A 67 -2.29 1.93 2.70
CA CYS A 67 -3.52 1.13 2.57
C CYS A 67 -3.23 -0.25 1.99
N ALA A 68 -4.23 -1.14 1.91
CA ALA A 68 -4.08 -2.50 1.38
C ALA A 68 -3.52 -2.58 -0.05
N LYS A 69 -3.34 -1.45 -0.74
CA LYS A 69 -2.81 -1.30 -2.11
C LYS A 69 -1.44 -0.59 -2.15
N HIS A 70 -0.79 -0.44 -1.00
CA HIS A 70 0.59 0.03 -0.87
C HIS A 70 1.47 -1.13 -0.41
N LYS A 71 2.53 -1.43 -1.17
CA LYS A 71 3.54 -2.44 -0.82
C LYS A 71 4.90 -2.17 -1.47
N PRO A 72 5.99 -2.67 -0.89
CA PRO A 72 6.12 -3.09 0.50
C PRO A 72 6.22 -1.91 1.47
N PHE A 73 6.08 -2.20 2.77
CA PHE A 73 6.32 -1.24 3.87
C PHE A 73 7.61 -1.53 4.63
N ALA A 74 8.16 -2.73 4.47
CA ALA A 74 9.40 -3.15 5.11
C ALA A 74 10.12 -4.18 4.24
N VAL A 75 11.45 -4.16 4.29
CA VAL A 75 12.35 -5.08 3.57
C VAL A 75 13.46 -5.48 4.54
N TYR A 76 13.62 -6.79 4.75
CA TYR A 76 14.79 -7.31 5.45
C TYR A 76 15.95 -7.52 4.48
N CYS A 77 17.12 -7.07 4.90
CA CYS A 77 18.36 -7.11 4.13
C CYS A 77 19.41 -7.89 4.94
N PRO A 78 19.68 -9.16 4.58
CA PRO A 78 20.59 -10.02 5.33
C PRO A 78 22.05 -9.52 5.33
N GLU A 79 22.47 -8.79 4.31
CA GLU A 79 23.83 -8.25 4.13
C GLU A 79 24.25 -7.34 5.30
N VAL A 80 23.27 -6.63 5.87
CA VAL A 80 23.47 -5.72 7.00
C VAL A 80 22.70 -6.13 8.25
N GLU A 81 21.95 -7.23 8.19
CA GLU A 81 21.07 -7.75 9.23
C GLU A 81 20.14 -6.66 9.79
N LYS A 82 19.48 -5.93 8.87
CA LYS A 82 18.52 -4.87 9.18
C LYS A 82 17.21 -5.09 8.45
N THR A 83 16.10 -4.77 9.11
CA THR A 83 14.83 -4.58 8.42
C THR A 83 14.59 -3.09 8.26
N PHE A 84 14.71 -2.59 7.03
CA PHE A 84 14.34 -1.22 6.69
C PHE A 84 12.83 -1.13 6.52
N PHE A 85 12.24 -0.01 6.94
CA PHE A 85 10.79 0.20 6.82
C PHE A 85 10.45 1.67 6.66
N CYS A 86 9.32 1.93 6.01
CA CYS A 86 8.73 3.26 5.92
C CYS A 86 7.33 3.27 6.53
N TYR A 87 6.81 4.46 6.84
CA TYR A 87 5.44 4.64 7.31
C TYR A 87 4.98 6.08 7.12
N GLY A 88 3.66 6.27 7.08
CA GLY A 88 3.01 7.56 7.25
C GLY A 88 3.12 8.02 8.69
N GLY A 89 3.96 9.02 8.93
CA GLY A 89 4.15 9.64 10.23
C GLY A 89 3.30 10.88 10.45
N ALA A 90 3.36 11.39 11.67
CA ALA A 90 2.70 12.64 12.08
C ALA A 90 3.66 13.59 12.81
N LYS A 91 3.30 14.88 12.83
CA LYS A 91 3.99 15.88 13.66
C LYS A 91 3.64 15.68 15.14
N PRO A 92 4.54 16.02 16.09
CA PRO A 92 4.27 15.89 17.52
C PRO A 92 3.02 16.65 17.99
N ASP A 93 2.70 17.78 17.34
CA ASP A 93 1.59 18.68 17.64
C ASP A 93 0.39 18.51 16.70
N ASN A 94 0.47 17.62 15.71
CA ASN A 94 -0.58 17.40 14.73
C ASN A 94 -0.58 15.97 14.19
N ASP A 95 -1.41 15.13 14.80
CA ASP A 95 -1.61 13.72 14.44
C ASP A 95 -2.17 13.52 13.01
N ARG A 96 -2.56 14.58 12.30
CA ARG A 96 -3.20 14.54 10.98
C ARG A 96 -2.33 15.10 9.86
N ARG A 97 -1.08 15.51 10.12
CA ARG A 97 -0.18 16.03 9.07
C ARG A 97 0.74 14.91 8.60
N LEU A 98 0.55 14.45 7.36
CA LEU A 98 1.28 13.32 6.79
C LEU A 98 2.75 13.67 6.55
N LEU A 99 3.60 12.94 7.26
CA LEU A 99 5.04 12.91 7.07
C LEU A 99 5.44 11.56 6.47
N HIS A 100 6.41 11.53 5.58
CA HIS A 100 7.00 10.28 5.11
C HIS A 100 8.23 9.99 5.96
N MET A 101 8.18 8.86 6.67
CA MET A 101 9.21 8.46 7.62
C MET A 101 9.90 7.20 7.13
N VAL A 102 11.20 7.12 7.35
CA VAL A 102 12.03 5.94 7.03
C VAL A 102 12.87 5.57 8.24
N SER A 103 12.99 4.27 8.52
CA SER A 103 13.79 3.78 9.63
C SER A 103 14.26 2.34 9.39
N TYR A 104 14.95 1.75 10.37
CA TYR A 104 15.28 0.34 10.38
C TYR A 104 15.24 -0.25 11.78
N PHE A 105 15.03 -1.56 11.85
CA PHE A 105 15.33 -2.37 13.03
C PHE A 105 16.66 -3.08 12.81
N ASP A 106 17.60 -2.87 13.73
CA ASP A 106 18.89 -3.54 13.74
C ASP A 106 18.79 -4.86 14.49
N HIS A 107 18.95 -5.98 13.77
CA HIS A 107 18.80 -7.31 14.36
C HIS A 107 19.98 -7.70 15.24
N LYS A 108 21.14 -7.05 15.14
CA LYS A 108 22.31 -7.33 16.00
C LYS A 108 22.13 -6.72 17.37
N THR A 109 21.73 -5.46 17.42
CA THR A 109 21.59 -4.71 18.67
C THR A 109 20.19 -4.76 19.26
N LYS A 110 19.20 -5.21 18.48
CA LYS A 110 17.76 -5.17 18.79
C LYS A 110 17.29 -3.75 19.12
N THR A 111 17.80 -2.77 18.36
CA THR A 111 17.47 -1.35 18.53
C THR A 111 16.97 -0.75 17.24
N VAL A 112 16.37 0.43 17.36
CA VAL A 112 15.99 1.29 16.24
C VAL A 112 16.68 2.65 16.37
N PRO A 113 17.03 3.34 15.27
CA PRO A 113 17.60 4.68 15.31
C PRO A 113 16.50 5.75 15.41
N ARG A 114 16.84 7.02 15.60
CA ARG A 114 15.87 8.09 15.31
C ARG A 114 15.40 7.98 13.84
N PRO A 115 14.09 8.00 13.56
CA PRO A 115 13.60 7.84 12.19
C PRO A 115 13.91 9.09 11.37
N THR A 116 14.21 8.90 10.09
CA THR A 116 14.44 10.00 9.15
C THR A 116 13.10 10.48 8.61
N LEU A 117 12.81 11.77 8.82
CA LEU A 117 11.78 12.54 8.14
C LEU A 117 12.26 12.86 6.73
N LEU A 118 11.68 12.17 5.75
CA LEU A 118 11.99 12.34 4.32
C LEU A 118 11.24 13.54 3.72
N LEU A 119 9.93 13.63 3.96
CA LEU A 119 9.04 14.56 3.27
C LEU A 119 7.86 14.96 4.16
N ASP A 120 7.47 16.24 4.16
CA ASP A 120 6.15 16.69 4.60
C ASP A 120 5.22 16.72 3.37
N LYS A 121 4.28 15.76 3.28
CA LYS A 121 3.42 15.60 2.10
C LYS A 121 2.35 16.67 1.95
N GLN A 122 2.25 17.54 2.94
CA GLN A 122 1.31 18.65 3.00
C GLN A 122 -0.18 18.29 2.94
N THR A 123 -0.53 17.10 3.42
CA THR A 123 -1.90 16.59 3.45
C THR A 123 -2.17 15.83 4.75
N SER A 124 -3.44 15.50 4.98
CA SER A 124 -3.82 14.48 5.97
C SER A 124 -4.14 13.14 5.35
N ASP A 125 -4.17 13.08 4.01
CA ASP A 125 -4.64 11.94 3.26
C ASP A 125 -3.66 10.76 3.32
N ALA A 126 -3.97 9.74 4.13
CA ALA A 126 -3.12 8.55 4.29
C ALA A 126 -2.98 7.72 3.00
N HIS A 127 -3.80 7.98 1.98
CA HIS A 127 -3.60 7.40 0.65
C HIS A 127 -2.30 7.88 -0.03
N ASP A 128 -1.65 8.93 0.49
CA ASP A 128 -0.34 9.39 0.04
C ASP A 128 0.84 8.74 0.79
N ASN A 129 0.60 7.78 1.72
CA ASN A 129 1.65 7.10 2.49
C ASN A 129 2.77 6.49 1.63
N PRO A 130 4.04 6.55 2.06
CA PRO A 130 5.16 6.03 1.27
C PRO A 130 5.16 4.49 1.18
N VAL A 131 5.81 3.97 0.14
CA VAL A 131 6.26 2.56 0.06
C VAL A 131 7.77 2.50 -0.13
N ILE A 132 8.38 1.40 0.32
CA ILE A 132 9.83 1.19 0.32
C ILE A 132 10.21 0.03 -0.59
N SER A 133 11.35 0.12 -1.26
CA SER A 133 12.02 -1.01 -1.91
C SER A 133 13.54 -0.89 -1.69
N VAL A 134 14.29 -1.96 -1.94
CA VAL A 134 15.76 -1.96 -1.84
C VAL A 134 16.31 -2.68 -3.07
N ASP A 135 17.27 -2.07 -3.75
CA ASP A 135 17.90 -2.66 -4.95
C ASP A 135 19.10 -3.56 -4.63
N ASP A 136 19.66 -4.18 -5.66
CA ASP A 136 20.79 -5.12 -5.53
C ASP A 136 22.07 -4.47 -4.98
N ASP A 137 22.23 -3.16 -5.19
CA ASP A 137 23.35 -2.39 -4.68
C ASP A 137 23.13 -1.91 -3.23
N GLY A 138 21.95 -2.20 -2.66
CA GLY A 138 21.57 -1.87 -1.30
C GLY A 138 21.03 -0.46 -1.11
N TYR A 139 20.77 0.29 -2.19
CA TYR A 139 20.12 1.59 -2.08
C TYR A 139 18.66 1.43 -1.69
N ILE A 140 18.22 2.31 -0.80
CA ILE A 140 16.86 2.31 -0.27
C ILE A 140 16.02 3.28 -1.09
N TRP A 141 14.96 2.78 -1.71
CA TRP A 141 14.06 3.54 -2.55
C TRP A 141 12.75 3.81 -1.82
N ILE A 142 12.30 5.07 -1.86
CA ILE A 142 11.03 5.49 -1.28
C ILE A 142 10.14 6.11 -2.35
N PHE A 143 9.02 5.46 -2.61
CA PHE A 143 8.00 5.95 -3.55
C PHE A 143 6.92 6.68 -2.76
N SER A 144 6.93 8.00 -2.86
CA SER A 144 5.93 8.89 -2.28
C SER A 144 4.74 8.96 -3.22
N THR A 145 3.73 8.14 -2.93
CA THR A 145 2.49 8.06 -3.70
C THR A 145 1.60 9.30 -3.52
N SER A 146 0.57 9.40 -4.35
CA SER A 146 -0.44 10.44 -4.33
C SER A 146 -1.83 9.82 -4.39
N HIS A 147 -2.87 10.59 -4.09
CA HIS A 147 -4.25 10.16 -4.22
C HIS A 147 -5.00 11.02 -5.24
N GLY A 148 -5.13 10.50 -6.47
CA GLY A 148 -5.64 11.27 -7.60
C GLY A 148 -4.55 12.08 -8.29
N THR A 149 -4.94 13.13 -9.01
CA THR A 149 -4.03 13.94 -9.85
C THR A 149 -3.68 15.30 -9.26
N SER A 150 -4.25 15.66 -8.10
CA SER A 150 -4.11 17.00 -7.52
C SER A 150 -2.80 17.23 -6.76
N ARG A 151 -2.06 16.15 -6.44
CA ARG A 151 -0.78 16.20 -5.74
C ARG A 151 0.27 15.39 -6.50
N PRO A 152 1.53 15.85 -6.51
CA PRO A 152 2.60 15.11 -7.13
C PRO A 152 2.97 13.86 -6.34
N SER A 153 3.55 12.90 -7.06
CA SER A 153 4.30 11.78 -6.52
C SER A 153 5.80 12.05 -6.64
N TYR A 154 6.60 11.40 -5.80
CA TYR A 154 8.05 11.54 -5.81
C TYR A 154 8.74 10.19 -5.64
N ILE A 155 9.89 10.01 -6.28
CA ILE A 155 10.77 8.86 -6.10
C ILE A 155 12.03 9.37 -5.45
N HIS A 156 12.37 8.82 -4.29
CA HIS A 156 13.62 9.11 -3.59
C HIS A 156 14.47 7.87 -3.52
N ARG A 157 15.79 8.05 -3.46
CA ARG A 157 16.77 7.01 -3.21
C ARG A 157 17.73 7.47 -2.11
N SER A 158 18.19 6.58 -1.25
CA SER A 158 19.27 6.90 -0.32
C SER A 158 20.52 7.36 -1.07
N ARG A 159 21.33 8.23 -0.46
CA ARG A 159 22.61 8.65 -1.06
C ARG A 159 23.70 7.59 -0.95
N GLN A 160 23.54 6.65 -0.02
CA GLN A 160 24.45 5.54 0.20
C GLN A 160 23.64 4.25 0.40
N PRO A 161 24.19 3.07 0.03
CA PRO A 161 23.60 1.80 0.37
C PRO A 161 23.38 1.65 1.87
N TRP A 162 22.26 1.05 2.26
CA TRP A 162 21.94 0.68 3.65
C TRP A 162 21.85 1.86 4.64
N ASP A 163 21.85 3.10 4.15
CA ASP A 163 21.80 4.31 4.96
C ASP A 163 20.50 5.08 4.74
N ILE A 164 19.80 5.36 5.85
CA ILE A 164 18.57 6.15 5.86
C ILE A 164 18.82 7.62 6.18
N SER A 165 20.08 8.06 6.37
CA SER A 165 20.38 9.38 6.89
C SER A 165 20.06 10.48 5.89
N GLU A 166 20.37 10.24 4.62
CA GLU A 166 20.10 11.19 3.55
C GLU A 166 19.58 10.49 2.30
N PHE A 167 18.59 11.12 1.68
CA PHE A 167 17.98 10.75 0.42
C PHE A 167 18.13 11.89 -0.59
N GLU A 168 18.03 11.54 -1.86
CA GLU A 168 17.91 12.46 -2.97
C GLU A 168 16.66 12.12 -3.78
N ILE A 169 16.05 13.14 -4.40
CA ILE A 169 14.98 12.93 -5.36
C ILE A 169 15.58 12.40 -6.66
N ILE A 170 14.95 11.38 -7.23
CA ILE A 170 15.32 10.82 -8.52
C ILE A 170 14.39 11.43 -9.58
N PRO A 171 14.93 12.14 -10.59
CA PRO A 171 14.13 12.68 -11.70
C PRO A 171 13.77 11.56 -12.68
N ALA A 172 12.97 10.60 -12.20
CA ALA A 172 12.61 9.41 -12.95
C ALA A 172 11.76 9.77 -14.18
N THR A 173 12.03 9.08 -15.27
CA THR A 173 11.33 9.23 -16.55
C THR A 173 10.68 7.93 -16.97
N ARG A 174 9.71 8.01 -17.87
CA ARG A 174 9.09 6.87 -18.53
C ARG A 174 8.94 7.13 -20.02
N GLN A 175 8.79 6.07 -20.80
CA GLN A 175 8.34 6.20 -22.18
C GLN A 175 6.83 6.53 -22.25
N ASP A 176 6.45 7.28 -23.28
CA ASP A 176 5.06 7.60 -23.67
C ASP A 176 5.02 7.68 -25.21
N GLY A 177 4.81 6.53 -25.86
CA GLY A 177 5.12 6.39 -27.29
C GLY A 177 6.61 6.61 -27.55
N ASP A 178 6.93 7.54 -28.46
CA ASP A 178 8.31 7.90 -28.81
C ASP A 178 8.92 8.97 -27.88
N GLU A 179 8.15 9.50 -26.92
CA GLU A 179 8.60 10.54 -26.00
C GLU A 179 9.03 9.99 -24.64
N THR A 180 10.08 10.59 -24.06
CA THR A 180 10.48 10.34 -22.67
C THR A 180 9.94 11.45 -21.78
N VAL A 181 9.07 11.11 -20.83
CA VAL A 181 8.37 12.07 -19.96
C VAL A 181 8.65 11.82 -18.47
N PRO A 182 8.64 12.85 -17.61
CA PRO A 182 8.83 12.67 -16.17
C PRO A 182 7.71 11.87 -15.49
N ILE A 183 8.05 11.05 -14.51
CA ILE A 183 7.08 10.39 -13.62
C ILE A 183 6.76 11.31 -12.47
N THR A 184 5.58 11.94 -12.54
CA THR A 184 5.14 12.95 -11.54
C THR A 184 3.87 12.58 -10.79
N ASN A 185 3.24 11.44 -11.12
CA ASN A 185 2.01 11.00 -10.48
C ASN A 185 1.82 9.48 -10.58
N PHE A 186 1.58 8.87 -9.45
CA PHE A 186 1.09 7.50 -9.30
C PHE A 186 0.35 7.38 -7.97
N SER A 187 -0.71 6.57 -7.96
CA SER A 187 -1.47 6.24 -6.76
C SER A 187 -1.34 4.76 -6.45
N TYR A 188 -1.50 4.37 -5.18
CA TYR A 188 -1.53 2.96 -4.79
C TYR A 188 -0.29 2.17 -5.26
N MET A 189 0.89 2.76 -5.08
CA MET A 189 2.15 2.21 -5.58
C MET A 189 2.50 0.89 -4.89
N GLN A 190 2.89 -0.09 -5.71
CA GLN A 190 3.40 -1.39 -5.29
C GLN A 190 4.69 -1.66 -6.04
N ALA A 191 5.85 -1.46 -5.39
CA ALA A 191 7.16 -1.48 -6.05
C ALA A 191 7.98 -2.70 -5.60
N TRP A 192 8.13 -3.68 -6.48
CA TRP A 192 8.90 -4.89 -6.22
C TRP A 192 10.26 -4.80 -6.89
N HIS A 193 11.34 -4.95 -6.14
CA HIS A 193 12.66 -5.19 -6.74
C HIS A 193 12.87 -6.69 -6.94
N LEU A 194 13.22 -7.08 -8.16
CA LEU A 194 13.57 -8.44 -8.53
C LEU A 194 15.08 -8.46 -8.83
N PRO A 195 15.86 -9.32 -8.14
CA PRO A 195 17.30 -9.39 -8.33
C PRO A 195 17.69 -9.52 -9.81
N GLU A 196 18.68 -8.74 -10.22
CA GLU A 196 19.25 -8.66 -11.57
C GLU A 196 18.28 -8.17 -12.67
N LYS A 197 16.99 -7.97 -12.35
CA LYS A 197 15.95 -7.52 -13.28
C LYS A 197 15.51 -6.08 -13.03
N GLY A 198 15.73 -5.55 -11.83
CA GLY A 198 15.30 -4.22 -11.41
C GLY A 198 13.88 -4.21 -10.84
N PHE A 199 13.12 -3.16 -11.11
CA PHE A 199 11.81 -2.90 -10.52
C PHE A 199 10.64 -3.36 -11.40
N ALA A 200 9.65 -3.98 -10.76
CA ALA A 200 8.31 -4.23 -11.27
C ALA A 200 7.31 -3.45 -10.40
N ALA A 201 6.62 -2.48 -10.99
CA ALA A 201 5.74 -1.57 -10.28
C ALA A 201 4.29 -1.67 -10.75
N PHE A 202 3.37 -1.81 -9.79
CA PHE A 202 1.93 -1.77 -10.01
C PHE A 202 1.35 -0.55 -9.33
N PHE A 203 0.46 0.18 -10.00
CA PHE A 203 -0.09 1.43 -9.48
C PHE A 203 -1.43 1.75 -10.15
N THR A 204 -2.09 2.80 -9.70
CA THR A 204 -3.32 3.32 -10.30
C THR A 204 -3.06 4.67 -10.92
N ARG A 205 -3.59 4.87 -12.13
CA ARG A 205 -3.76 6.18 -12.76
C ARG A 205 -5.24 6.54 -12.82
N TYR A 206 -5.56 7.73 -12.34
CA TYR A 206 -6.92 8.25 -12.33
C TYR A 206 -7.29 8.80 -13.72
N GLY A 207 -8.48 8.44 -14.21
CA GLY A 207 -9.01 8.91 -15.49
C GLY A 207 -8.20 8.43 -16.71
N TYR A 208 -7.85 7.15 -16.78
CA TYR A 208 -6.92 6.63 -17.81
C TYR A 208 -7.25 5.24 -18.41
N PRO A 209 -8.44 4.99 -18.98
CA PRO A 209 -9.58 5.89 -19.12
C PRO A 209 -10.57 5.79 -17.96
N ALA A 210 -10.59 4.67 -17.23
CA ALA A 210 -11.48 4.48 -16.09
C ALA A 210 -11.12 5.42 -14.94
N ALA A 211 -12.08 5.71 -14.06
CA ALA A 211 -11.87 6.58 -12.91
C ALA A 211 -10.67 6.10 -12.05
N ARG A 212 -10.48 4.78 -11.96
CA ARG A 212 -9.26 4.15 -11.42
C ARG A 212 -8.73 3.06 -12.35
N THR A 213 -7.87 3.43 -13.28
CA THR A 213 -7.21 2.46 -14.16
C THR A 213 -6.00 1.87 -13.45
N ILE A 214 -5.91 0.55 -13.40
CA ILE A 214 -4.74 -0.13 -12.84
C ILE A 214 -3.70 -0.33 -13.92
N CYS A 215 -2.45 -0.03 -13.57
CA CYS A 215 -1.34 -0.01 -14.48
C CYS A 215 -0.15 -0.80 -13.91
N PHE A 216 0.78 -1.09 -14.81
CA PHE A 216 2.08 -1.67 -14.58
C PHE A 216 3.17 -0.85 -15.28
N MET A 217 4.38 -0.84 -14.72
CA MET A 217 5.61 -0.39 -15.38
C MET A 217 6.81 -1.13 -14.80
N SER A 218 7.87 -1.29 -15.58
CA SER A 218 9.14 -1.87 -15.12
C SER A 218 10.29 -0.87 -15.29
N SER A 219 11.39 -1.08 -14.59
CA SER A 219 12.60 -0.29 -14.73
C SER A 219 13.83 -1.10 -14.32
N PRO A 220 14.90 -1.14 -15.12
CA PRO A 220 16.12 -1.84 -14.72
C PRO A 220 16.87 -1.13 -13.57
N ASP A 221 16.70 0.18 -13.39
CA ASP A 221 17.56 1.00 -12.53
C ASP A 221 16.81 1.97 -11.60
N GLY A 222 15.48 1.99 -11.65
CA GLY A 222 14.61 2.89 -10.89
C GLY A 222 14.57 4.33 -11.42
N LYS A 223 15.31 4.65 -12.48
CA LYS A 223 15.38 6.00 -13.10
C LYS A 223 14.66 6.04 -14.43
N GLU A 224 14.94 5.08 -15.30
CA GLU A 224 14.31 4.96 -16.63
C GLU A 224 13.27 3.86 -16.58
N TRP A 225 12.01 4.21 -16.78
CA TRP A 225 10.90 3.27 -16.69
C TRP A 225 10.28 2.99 -18.06
N SER A 226 9.70 1.81 -18.20
CA SER A 226 8.91 1.41 -19.36
C SER A 226 7.73 2.36 -19.58
N GLU A 227 7.09 2.25 -20.75
CA GLU A 227 5.75 2.80 -20.92
C GLU A 227 4.80 2.21 -19.87
N TRP A 228 3.82 3.02 -19.46
CA TRP A 228 2.74 2.57 -18.60
C TRP A 228 1.82 1.61 -19.34
N GLN A 229 1.83 0.37 -18.90
CA GLN A 229 0.89 -0.63 -19.39
C GLN A 229 -0.40 -0.56 -18.58
N ARG A 230 -1.54 -0.42 -19.25
CA ARG A 230 -2.85 -0.53 -18.58
C ARG A 230 -3.18 -2.01 -18.42
N ILE A 231 -3.36 -2.47 -17.19
CA ILE A 231 -3.77 -3.85 -16.90
C ILE A 231 -5.28 -4.01 -17.13
N ALA A 232 -6.09 -3.17 -16.51
CA ALA A 232 -7.54 -3.24 -16.63
C ALA A 232 -8.20 -1.86 -16.47
N ALA A 233 -9.30 -1.67 -17.19
CA ALA A 233 -10.15 -0.48 -17.18
C ALA A 233 -11.64 -0.84 -17.36
N ILE A 234 -12.13 -1.79 -16.55
CA ILE A 234 -13.53 -2.24 -16.54
C ILE A 234 -14.37 -1.24 -15.73
N HIS A 235 -15.45 -0.72 -16.34
CA HIS A 235 -16.39 0.21 -15.71
C HIS A 235 -15.68 1.40 -15.01
N GLN A 236 -15.97 1.68 -13.73
CA GLN A 236 -15.34 2.78 -12.99
C GLN A 236 -13.90 2.47 -12.53
N GLY A 237 -13.39 1.27 -12.82
CA GLY A 237 -12.01 0.87 -12.55
C GLY A 237 -11.89 -0.04 -11.34
N HIS A 238 -10.72 -0.02 -10.70
CA HIS A 238 -10.27 -1.13 -9.87
C HIS A 238 -9.48 -0.70 -8.62
N TYR A 239 -9.45 -1.59 -7.64
CA TYR A 239 -8.32 -1.71 -6.71
C TYR A 239 -7.51 -2.96 -7.05
N GLN A 240 -6.18 -2.86 -7.00
CA GLN A 240 -5.28 -4.01 -7.23
C GLN A 240 -4.32 -4.28 -6.08
N ILE A 241 -3.96 -5.54 -5.89
CA ILE A 241 -2.82 -5.98 -5.08
C ILE A 241 -1.89 -6.81 -5.94
N SER A 242 -0.59 -6.70 -5.71
CA SER A 242 0.41 -7.45 -6.46
C SER A 242 1.41 -8.14 -5.54
N ALA A 243 2.16 -9.06 -6.14
CA ALA A 243 3.33 -9.70 -5.56
C ALA A 243 4.32 -10.08 -6.67
N ALA A 244 5.59 -10.20 -6.28
CA ALA A 244 6.61 -10.91 -7.04
C ALA A 244 6.83 -12.30 -6.44
N GLY A 245 6.81 -13.30 -7.30
CA GLY A 245 7.21 -14.68 -7.04
C GLY A 245 8.66 -14.91 -7.46
N ARG A 246 9.05 -16.17 -7.62
CA ARG A 246 10.40 -16.53 -8.07
C ARG A 246 10.61 -16.25 -9.54
N SER A 247 9.63 -16.62 -10.37
CA SER A 247 9.71 -16.48 -11.83
C SER A 247 8.69 -15.53 -12.43
N ARG A 248 7.78 -14.99 -11.62
CA ARG A 248 6.64 -14.22 -12.10
C ARG A 248 6.31 -13.04 -11.22
N ILE A 249 5.59 -12.10 -11.80
CA ILE A 249 4.89 -11.02 -11.11
C ILE A 249 3.40 -11.15 -11.41
N GLY A 250 2.55 -10.74 -10.47
CA GLY A 250 1.10 -10.86 -10.69
C GLY A 250 0.30 -9.82 -9.95
N SER A 251 -0.91 -9.62 -10.44
CA SER A 251 -1.89 -8.68 -9.90
C SER A 251 -3.24 -9.35 -9.75
N ALA A 252 -3.81 -9.25 -8.56
CA ALA A 252 -5.21 -9.56 -8.31
C ALA A 252 -6.00 -8.26 -8.11
N PHE A 253 -7.18 -8.18 -8.72
CA PHE A 253 -7.99 -6.98 -8.68
C PHE A 253 -9.49 -7.29 -8.61
N ASN A 254 -10.26 -6.29 -8.21
CA ASN A 254 -11.72 -6.26 -8.28
C ASN A 254 -12.13 -5.15 -9.27
N TYR A 255 -13.42 -4.98 -9.56
CA TYR A 255 -13.90 -3.81 -10.31
C TYR A 255 -15.03 -3.09 -9.58
N HIS A 256 -15.22 -1.83 -9.95
CA HIS A 256 -16.26 -0.94 -9.48
C HIS A 256 -17.40 -0.87 -10.52
N PRO A 257 -18.58 -1.47 -10.25
CA PRO A 257 -19.68 -1.44 -11.19
C PRO A 257 -20.21 -0.03 -11.45
N ASP A 258 -20.67 0.22 -12.68
CA ASP A 258 -21.24 1.50 -13.06
C ASP A 258 -22.51 1.83 -12.26
N GLY A 259 -22.72 3.13 -12.01
CA GLY A 259 -23.90 3.64 -11.30
C GLY A 259 -23.95 3.37 -9.79
N LYS A 260 -23.15 2.43 -9.25
CA LYS A 260 -23.11 2.13 -7.80
C LYS A 260 -22.12 2.99 -7.03
N GLY A 261 -21.06 3.45 -7.71
CA GLY A 261 -20.00 4.26 -7.13
C GLY A 261 -18.86 3.45 -6.50
N LEU A 262 -17.74 4.13 -6.24
CA LEU A 262 -16.43 3.54 -5.93
C LEU A 262 -16.31 2.76 -4.60
N ASN A 263 -17.35 2.78 -3.77
CA ASN A 263 -17.38 1.95 -2.55
C ASN A 263 -17.83 0.51 -2.85
N TRP A 264 -18.61 0.33 -3.92
CA TRP A 264 -19.00 -0.99 -4.41
C TRP A 264 -17.86 -1.54 -5.26
N ARG A 265 -17.37 -2.71 -4.86
CA ARG A 265 -16.24 -3.37 -5.50
C ARG A 265 -16.48 -4.86 -5.44
N THR A 266 -16.49 -5.53 -6.57
CA THR A 266 -16.91 -6.92 -6.69
C THR A 266 -16.04 -7.68 -7.68
N ASN A 267 -16.30 -8.98 -7.78
CA ASN A 267 -15.57 -10.00 -8.50
C ASN A 267 -14.10 -10.06 -8.10
N LEU A 268 -13.47 -11.13 -8.54
CA LEU A 268 -12.05 -11.35 -8.34
C LEU A 268 -11.44 -11.74 -9.67
N TYR A 269 -10.34 -11.07 -10.03
CA TYR A 269 -9.58 -11.35 -11.24
C TYR A 269 -8.11 -11.54 -10.88
N TYR A 270 -7.37 -12.25 -11.73
CA TYR A 270 -5.92 -12.39 -11.60
C TYR A 270 -5.22 -12.45 -12.96
N VAL A 271 -4.10 -11.74 -13.04
CA VAL A 271 -3.19 -11.74 -14.19
C VAL A 271 -1.75 -11.86 -13.72
N GLU A 272 -0.89 -12.43 -14.55
CA GLU A 272 0.54 -12.55 -14.27
C GLU A 272 1.40 -12.39 -15.51
N SER A 273 2.68 -12.10 -15.29
CA SER A 273 3.72 -12.01 -16.30
C SER A 273 4.97 -12.73 -15.80
N GLN A 274 5.68 -13.42 -16.70
CA GLN A 274 6.94 -14.12 -16.42
C GLN A 274 8.16 -13.39 -17.01
N ASP A 275 7.93 -12.29 -17.73
CA ASP A 275 8.87 -11.57 -18.57
C ASP A 275 8.86 -10.05 -18.27
N MET A 276 8.67 -9.68 -17.00
CA MET A 276 8.69 -8.28 -16.53
C MET A 276 7.67 -7.36 -17.23
N GLY A 277 6.55 -7.94 -17.66
CA GLY A 277 5.40 -7.25 -18.24
C GLY A 277 5.38 -7.22 -19.76
N ASP A 278 6.28 -7.92 -20.47
CA ASP A 278 6.23 -7.98 -21.93
C ASP A 278 4.98 -8.72 -22.42
N THR A 279 4.60 -9.82 -21.74
CA THR A 279 3.37 -10.56 -21.98
C THR A 279 2.60 -10.80 -20.67
N TRP A 280 1.28 -10.98 -20.81
CA TRP A 280 0.39 -11.21 -19.67
C TRP A 280 -0.51 -12.42 -19.93
N GLN A 281 -0.75 -13.19 -18.88
CA GLN A 281 -1.52 -14.42 -18.94
C GLN A 281 -2.36 -14.63 -17.68
N THR A 282 -3.32 -15.55 -17.76
CA THR A 282 -4.04 -16.09 -16.60
C THR A 282 -3.15 -17.07 -15.82
N ALA A 283 -3.59 -17.50 -14.64
CA ALA A 283 -2.88 -18.53 -13.86
C ALA A 283 -2.76 -19.90 -14.57
N SER A 284 -3.64 -20.19 -15.54
CA SER A 284 -3.57 -21.40 -16.38
C SER A 284 -2.67 -21.24 -17.60
N GLY A 285 -2.11 -20.05 -17.84
CA GLY A 285 -1.23 -19.77 -18.97
C GLY A 285 -1.94 -19.30 -20.24
N GLU A 286 -3.24 -19.03 -20.18
CA GLU A 286 -3.97 -18.42 -21.29
C GLU A 286 -3.51 -16.97 -21.48
N GLN A 287 -3.10 -16.62 -22.70
CA GLN A 287 -2.59 -15.29 -23.03
C GLN A 287 -3.71 -14.24 -22.98
N LEU A 288 -3.38 -13.05 -22.48
CA LEU A 288 -4.32 -11.95 -22.30
C LEU A 288 -3.94 -10.75 -23.16
N GLU A 289 -4.94 -10.17 -23.82
CA GLU A 289 -4.80 -8.89 -24.52
C GLU A 289 -5.18 -7.75 -23.57
N LEU A 290 -4.20 -6.91 -23.24
CA LEU A 290 -4.40 -5.78 -22.33
C LEU A 290 -4.76 -4.48 -23.07
N PRO A 291 -5.47 -3.53 -22.42
CA PRO A 291 -6.12 -3.69 -21.12
C PRO A 291 -7.39 -4.54 -21.20
N LEU A 292 -7.69 -5.23 -20.10
CA LEU A 292 -8.98 -5.89 -19.89
C LEU A 292 -10.09 -4.84 -19.72
N ARG A 293 -11.17 -4.97 -20.50
CA ARG A 293 -12.26 -3.98 -20.58
C ARG A 293 -13.64 -4.53 -20.22
N ASP A 294 -13.87 -5.80 -20.48
CA ASP A 294 -15.16 -6.47 -20.23
C ASP A 294 -15.17 -7.14 -18.85
N VAL A 295 -16.35 -7.16 -18.21
CA VAL A 295 -16.54 -7.83 -16.91
C VAL A 295 -16.29 -9.33 -17.02
N ASP A 296 -16.84 -9.96 -18.05
CA ASP A 296 -16.56 -11.37 -18.35
C ASP A 296 -15.34 -11.45 -19.27
N ASN A 297 -14.25 -12.01 -18.76
CA ASN A 297 -13.00 -12.19 -19.47
C ASN A 297 -12.20 -13.34 -18.84
N ALA A 298 -11.19 -13.84 -19.53
CA ALA A 298 -10.41 -15.02 -19.10
C ALA A 298 -9.69 -14.85 -17.74
N ALA A 299 -9.47 -13.62 -17.26
CA ALA A 299 -8.86 -13.38 -15.95
C ALA A 299 -9.84 -13.49 -14.77
N LEU A 300 -11.16 -13.63 -15.03
CA LEU A 300 -12.19 -13.74 -13.99
C LEU A 300 -12.02 -15.05 -13.20
N ILE A 301 -11.76 -14.92 -11.90
CA ILE A 301 -11.72 -16.05 -10.96
C ILE A 301 -13.13 -16.38 -10.49
N HIS A 302 -13.89 -15.37 -10.08
CA HIS A 302 -15.22 -15.57 -9.48
C HIS A 302 -16.13 -14.35 -9.61
N ASP A 303 -17.38 -14.59 -10.00
CA ASP A 303 -18.43 -13.57 -10.13
C ASP A 303 -19.19 -13.37 -8.82
N TYR A 304 -18.62 -12.53 -7.95
CA TYR A 304 -19.27 -12.12 -6.71
C TYR A 304 -20.40 -11.10 -6.92
N GLU A 305 -20.51 -10.46 -8.09
CA GLU A 305 -21.61 -9.54 -8.37
C GLU A 305 -22.93 -10.30 -8.44
N ALA A 306 -22.95 -11.47 -9.08
CA ALA A 306 -24.11 -12.35 -9.11
C ALA A 306 -24.57 -12.80 -7.71
N GLU A 307 -23.65 -12.88 -6.75
CA GLU A 307 -23.93 -13.22 -5.36
C GLU A 307 -24.31 -12.00 -4.49
N GLY A 308 -24.22 -10.78 -5.04
CA GLY A 308 -24.44 -9.55 -4.29
C GLY A 308 -23.38 -9.27 -3.22
N LEU A 309 -22.16 -9.77 -3.42
CA LEU A 309 -21.04 -9.61 -2.48
C LEU A 309 -20.01 -8.60 -2.97
N ASN A 310 -19.53 -7.76 -2.07
CA ASN A 310 -18.34 -6.95 -2.30
C ASN A 310 -17.06 -7.75 -2.00
N VAL A 311 -15.95 -7.38 -2.66
CA VAL A 311 -14.62 -7.99 -2.53
C VAL A 311 -13.58 -6.95 -2.10
N TYR A 312 -13.04 -7.13 -0.90
CA TYR A 312 -12.04 -6.28 -0.28
C TYR A 312 -10.68 -6.99 -0.23
N LEU A 313 -9.86 -6.77 -1.26
CA LEU A 313 -8.52 -7.36 -1.40
C LEU A 313 -7.60 -7.02 -0.21
N LYS A 314 -6.83 -7.99 0.29
CA LYS A 314 -5.86 -7.81 1.40
C LYS A 314 -4.44 -8.07 0.98
N ASP A 315 -4.14 -9.31 0.60
CA ASP A 315 -2.78 -9.76 0.30
C ASP A 315 -2.76 -10.80 -0.82
N ILE A 316 -1.62 -10.95 -1.47
CA ILE A 316 -1.38 -11.99 -2.46
C ILE A 316 0.05 -12.49 -2.26
N ARG A 317 0.23 -13.80 -2.33
CA ARG A 317 1.50 -14.49 -2.21
C ARG A 317 1.59 -15.58 -3.27
N TYR A 318 2.82 -16.01 -3.52
CA TYR A 318 3.07 -17.26 -4.22
C TYR A 318 3.48 -18.31 -3.20
N ASP A 319 2.97 -19.52 -3.38
CA ASP A 319 3.34 -20.66 -2.55
C ASP A 319 4.69 -21.27 -2.97
N ALA A 320 5.04 -22.42 -2.38
CA ALA A 320 6.28 -23.11 -2.66
C ALA A 320 6.42 -23.56 -4.13
N ASP A 321 5.31 -23.69 -4.86
CA ASP A 321 5.27 -24.08 -6.28
C ASP A 321 5.19 -22.85 -7.22
N ASP A 322 5.36 -21.64 -6.67
CA ASP A 322 5.20 -20.36 -7.38
C ASP A 322 3.77 -20.14 -7.89
N LEU A 323 2.76 -20.71 -7.22
CA LEU A 323 1.34 -20.57 -7.56
C LEU A 323 0.66 -19.51 -6.69
N PRO A 324 -0.24 -18.67 -7.26
CA PRO A 324 -0.83 -17.55 -6.56
C PRO A 324 -1.87 -17.98 -5.51
N VAL A 325 -1.80 -17.33 -4.34
CA VAL A 325 -2.76 -17.39 -3.24
C VAL A 325 -3.18 -15.98 -2.87
N ILE A 326 -4.47 -15.70 -2.99
CA ILE A 326 -5.08 -14.38 -2.80
C ILE A 326 -5.89 -14.38 -1.52
N LEU A 327 -5.65 -13.40 -0.65
CA LEU A 327 -6.41 -13.14 0.57
C LEU A 327 -7.30 -11.90 0.40
N TYR A 328 -8.58 -12.04 0.70
CA TYR A 328 -9.58 -10.98 0.58
C TYR A 328 -10.68 -11.14 1.63
N ILE A 329 -11.52 -10.12 1.76
CA ILE A 329 -12.77 -10.19 2.54
C ILE A 329 -13.95 -10.09 1.58
N THR A 330 -14.99 -10.91 1.78
CA THR A 330 -16.31 -10.71 1.18
C THR A 330 -17.31 -10.13 2.18
N SER A 331 -18.24 -9.30 1.71
CA SER A 331 -19.30 -8.71 2.56
C SER A 331 -20.50 -8.24 1.76
N ARG A 332 -21.63 -7.96 2.42
CA ARG A 332 -22.89 -7.55 1.77
C ARG A 332 -23.01 -6.05 1.49
N GLY A 333 -22.03 -5.27 1.90
CA GLY A 333 -22.06 -3.80 1.79
C GLY A 333 -20.76 -3.17 2.28
N TYR A 334 -20.59 -1.87 2.08
CA TYR A 334 -19.34 -1.17 2.39
C TYR A 334 -19.35 -0.46 3.74
N GLU A 335 -20.53 -0.19 4.28
CA GLU A 335 -20.75 0.58 5.50
C GLU A 335 -20.23 -0.16 6.74
N SER A 336 -19.81 0.61 7.73
CA SER A 336 -19.47 0.14 9.08
C SER A 336 -20.71 -0.38 9.82
N GLY A 337 -20.50 -1.16 10.87
CA GLY A 337 -21.55 -1.71 11.72
C GLY A 337 -22.09 -3.08 11.27
N PRO A 338 -22.90 -3.76 12.10
CA PRO A 338 -23.27 -5.16 11.89
C PRO A 338 -24.18 -5.41 10.67
N LYS A 339 -24.77 -4.36 10.09
CA LYS A 339 -25.77 -4.47 9.00
C LYS A 339 -25.29 -5.30 7.80
N ASN A 340 -24.00 -5.22 7.48
CA ASN A 340 -23.41 -5.85 6.31
C ASN A 340 -22.68 -7.17 6.63
N ASP A 341 -22.86 -7.71 7.83
CA ASP A 341 -22.28 -8.98 8.23
C ASP A 341 -22.85 -10.17 7.43
N PRO A 342 -22.09 -11.27 7.32
CA PRO A 342 -20.71 -11.42 7.80
C PRO A 342 -19.68 -10.74 6.87
N ARG A 343 -18.55 -10.32 7.44
CA ARG A 343 -17.34 -9.96 6.70
C ARG A 343 -16.37 -11.12 6.78
N THR A 344 -16.34 -11.91 5.71
CA THR A 344 -15.68 -13.22 5.69
C THR A 344 -14.32 -13.10 5.05
N TRP A 345 -13.26 -13.42 5.78
CA TRP A 345 -11.94 -13.61 5.22
C TRP A 345 -11.94 -14.86 4.37
N THR A 346 -11.41 -14.76 3.15
CA THR A 346 -11.48 -15.79 2.12
C THR A 346 -10.14 -15.87 1.42
N THR A 347 -9.71 -17.10 1.12
CA THR A 347 -8.57 -17.36 0.25
C THR A 347 -9.02 -17.93 -1.08
N ALA A 348 -8.44 -17.44 -2.18
CA ALA A 348 -8.50 -18.08 -3.50
C ALA A 348 -7.09 -18.53 -3.88
N ARG A 349 -6.86 -19.82 -4.08
CA ARG A 349 -5.56 -20.36 -4.51
C ARG A 349 -5.67 -21.04 -5.85
N TRP A 350 -4.67 -20.85 -6.71
CA TRP A 350 -4.53 -21.66 -7.90
C TRP A 350 -3.87 -22.99 -7.54
N THR A 351 -4.49 -24.10 -7.92
CA THR A 351 -4.01 -25.45 -7.61
C THR A 351 -3.06 -26.02 -8.67
N GLY A 352 -2.86 -25.29 -9.77
CA GLY A 352 -2.24 -25.78 -11.00
C GLY A 352 -3.25 -26.15 -12.09
N SER A 353 -4.52 -26.40 -11.72
CA SER A 353 -5.60 -26.75 -12.66
C SER A 353 -6.89 -25.97 -12.46
N GLU A 354 -7.17 -25.52 -11.23
CA GLU A 354 -8.39 -24.77 -10.90
C GLU A 354 -8.15 -23.80 -9.74
N TRP A 355 -9.02 -22.79 -9.64
CA TRP A 355 -9.08 -21.91 -8.49
C TRP A 355 -9.90 -22.54 -7.38
N GLU A 356 -9.30 -22.74 -6.22
CA GLU A 356 -9.96 -23.21 -5.02
C GLU A 356 -10.23 -22.03 -4.09
N ILE A 357 -11.50 -21.77 -3.81
CA ILE A 357 -11.96 -20.64 -2.99
C ILE A 357 -12.51 -21.17 -1.66
N ARG A 358 -11.96 -20.70 -0.54
CA ARG A 358 -12.34 -21.16 0.79
C ARG A 358 -12.54 -20.00 1.77
N PRO A 359 -13.68 -19.93 2.49
CA PRO A 359 -13.81 -19.03 3.62
C PRO A 359 -12.94 -19.53 4.78
N ALA A 360 -12.37 -18.60 5.54
CA ALA A 360 -11.53 -18.88 6.70
C ALA A 360 -12.29 -18.58 8.01
N PHE A 361 -12.42 -17.30 8.34
CA PHE A 361 -13.06 -16.79 9.55
C PHE A 361 -13.66 -15.40 9.26
N THR A 362 -14.27 -14.75 10.26
CA THR A 362 -14.88 -13.43 10.11
C THR A 362 -14.21 -12.39 10.99
N SER A 363 -14.26 -11.12 10.59
CA SER A 363 -13.99 -9.97 11.45
C SER A 363 -15.12 -8.94 11.30
N ASP A 364 -15.01 -7.78 11.96
CA ASP A 364 -16.13 -6.83 12.06
C ASP A 364 -16.04 -5.64 11.07
N ASN A 365 -14.94 -5.50 10.33
CA ASN A 365 -14.82 -4.44 9.32
C ASN A 365 -14.17 -4.88 8.00
N ASN A 366 -14.73 -4.35 6.92
CA ASN A 366 -14.22 -4.50 5.56
C ASN A 366 -12.78 -4.00 5.35
N TYR A 367 -12.29 -3.10 6.18
CA TYR A 367 -10.96 -2.50 6.12
C TYR A 367 -9.96 -3.17 7.07
N ASP A 368 -10.36 -4.21 7.79
CA ASP A 368 -9.44 -5.05 8.55
C ASP A 368 -8.44 -5.64 7.58
N MET A 369 -7.16 -5.40 7.83
CA MET A 369 -6.11 -5.76 6.88
C MET A 369 -4.94 -6.34 7.64
N GLY A 370 -4.58 -7.54 7.22
CA GLY A 370 -3.38 -8.24 7.61
C GLY A 370 -2.74 -8.88 6.39
N SER A 371 -1.63 -9.54 6.63
CA SER A 371 -0.84 -10.18 5.58
C SER A 371 -0.99 -11.71 5.64
N LEU A 372 -0.64 -12.37 4.53
CA LEU A 372 -0.55 -13.81 4.43
C LEU A 372 0.92 -14.23 4.45
N TRP A 373 1.22 -15.23 5.26
CA TRP A 373 2.48 -15.97 5.28
C TRP A 373 2.22 -17.37 4.74
N ILE A 374 3.14 -17.83 3.89
CA ILE A 374 3.17 -19.20 3.37
C ILE A 374 4.57 -19.71 3.61
N ASP A 375 4.71 -20.66 4.52
CA ASP A 375 5.97 -21.31 4.85
C ASP A 375 6.27 -22.41 3.83
N GLY A 376 7.55 -22.79 3.71
CA GLY A 376 8.01 -23.76 2.71
C GLY A 376 7.49 -25.19 2.93
N ASP A 377 6.99 -25.50 4.13
CA ASP A 377 6.33 -26.77 4.48
C ASP A 377 4.84 -26.78 4.11
N GLY A 378 4.32 -25.69 3.55
CA GLY A 378 2.92 -25.55 3.16
C GLY A 378 2.01 -25.01 4.28
N ARG A 379 2.55 -24.66 5.44
CA ARG A 379 1.80 -24.00 6.51
C ARG A 379 1.49 -22.56 6.14
N TRP A 380 0.24 -22.17 6.35
CA TRP A 380 -0.22 -20.80 6.12
C TRP A 380 -0.49 -20.11 7.44
N GLN A 381 -0.22 -18.81 7.49
CA GLN A 381 -0.52 -17.98 8.64
C GLN A 381 -1.11 -16.64 8.18
N ILE A 382 -2.11 -16.15 8.90
CA ILE A 382 -2.63 -14.79 8.78
C ILE A 382 -2.43 -14.11 10.12
N ILE A 383 -1.79 -12.94 10.10
CA ILE A 383 -1.67 -12.05 11.25
C ILE A 383 -2.39 -10.76 10.86
N ALA A 384 -3.47 -10.48 11.58
CA ALA A 384 -4.44 -9.46 11.23
C ALA A 384 -5.21 -8.98 12.46
N PRO A 385 -5.75 -7.75 12.44
CA PRO A 385 -6.66 -7.27 13.46
C PRO A 385 -8.05 -7.88 13.27
N THR A 386 -8.21 -9.11 13.74
CA THR A 386 -9.40 -9.96 13.49
C THR A 386 -10.31 -10.07 14.71
N GLU A 387 -9.76 -9.78 15.89
CA GLU A 387 -10.48 -9.76 17.14
C GLU A 387 -11.10 -8.37 17.37
N THR A 388 -12.29 -8.32 17.96
CA THR A 388 -12.96 -7.05 18.23
C THR A 388 -12.13 -6.18 19.18
N GLY A 389 -11.83 -4.96 18.72
CA GLY A 389 -11.13 -3.97 19.51
C GLY A 389 -12.04 -3.03 20.30
N PRO A 390 -11.47 -2.00 20.94
CA PRO A 390 -12.19 -0.99 21.73
C PRO A 390 -13.12 -0.08 20.91
N GLN A 391 -12.99 -0.05 19.57
CA GLN A 391 -13.94 0.59 18.66
C GLN A 391 -14.54 -0.46 17.71
N PRO A 392 -15.48 -1.29 18.17
CA PRO A 392 -16.09 -2.35 17.34
C PRO A 392 -16.68 -1.79 16.06
N TYR A 393 -16.54 -2.56 14.98
CA TYR A 393 -16.96 -2.25 13.61
C TYR A 393 -16.34 -0.99 12.97
N ASN A 394 -15.38 -0.33 13.62
CA ASN A 394 -14.46 0.56 12.94
C ASN A 394 -13.24 -0.25 12.46
N PRO A 395 -12.45 0.25 11.48
CA PRO A 395 -11.31 -0.51 10.97
C PRO A 395 -10.37 -1.00 12.07
N GLY A 396 -9.93 -2.24 11.92
CA GLY A 396 -9.02 -2.92 12.82
C GLY A 396 -9.67 -3.35 14.13
N GLY A 397 -8.82 -3.66 15.10
CA GLY A 397 -9.25 -4.30 16.33
C GLY A 397 -8.05 -4.77 17.13
N GLU A 398 -8.18 -5.89 17.81
CA GLU A 398 -7.05 -6.59 18.40
C GLU A 398 -6.40 -7.54 17.38
N VAL A 399 -5.08 -7.63 17.40
CA VAL A 399 -4.32 -8.46 16.47
C VAL A 399 -4.33 -9.89 16.96
N ALA A 400 -4.63 -10.82 16.05
CA ALA A 400 -4.47 -12.26 16.27
C ALA A 400 -3.73 -12.90 15.10
N SER A 401 -3.18 -14.07 15.38
CA SER A 401 -2.55 -14.97 14.43
C SER A 401 -3.42 -16.20 14.25
N TRP A 402 -3.73 -16.51 13.01
CA TRP A 402 -4.46 -17.67 12.56
C TRP A 402 -3.54 -18.53 11.72
N ILE A 403 -3.62 -19.85 11.88
CA ILE A 403 -2.80 -20.81 11.15
C ILE A 403 -3.68 -21.82 10.44
N SER A 404 -3.17 -22.32 9.32
CA SER A 404 -3.71 -23.44 8.59
C SER A 404 -2.56 -24.38 8.22
N ASP A 405 -2.67 -25.63 8.64
CA ASP A 405 -1.69 -26.68 8.34
C ASP A 405 -2.11 -27.53 7.12
N ASP A 406 -3.18 -27.11 6.43
CA ASP A 406 -3.83 -27.80 5.31
C ASP A 406 -4.13 -26.86 4.13
N ARG A 407 -3.24 -25.88 3.91
CA ARG A 407 -3.27 -24.95 2.75
C ARG A 407 -4.58 -24.16 2.63
N GLY A 408 -5.05 -23.64 3.76
CA GLY A 408 -6.24 -22.81 3.87
C GLY A 408 -7.56 -23.57 3.96
N ALA A 409 -7.53 -24.90 4.09
CA ALA A 409 -8.74 -25.71 4.19
C ALA A 409 -9.44 -25.55 5.55
N THR A 410 -8.68 -25.49 6.63
CA THR A 410 -9.15 -25.17 7.98
C THR A 410 -8.23 -24.15 8.63
N TRP A 411 -8.82 -23.28 9.46
CA TRP A 411 -8.09 -22.23 10.16
C TRP A 411 -8.37 -22.32 11.66
N GLN A 412 -7.31 -22.16 12.44
CA GLN A 412 -7.39 -22.07 13.89
C GLN A 412 -6.65 -20.82 14.38
N GLN A 413 -7.27 -20.11 15.32
CA GLN A 413 -6.59 -19.00 15.98
C GLN A 413 -5.46 -19.58 16.84
N GLN A 414 -4.22 -19.31 16.44
CA GLN A 414 -3.04 -19.78 17.16
C GLN A 414 -2.79 -18.96 18.41
N LYS A 415 -2.92 -17.63 18.29
CA LYS A 415 -2.56 -16.69 19.36
C LYS A 415 -3.27 -15.36 19.16
N GLN A 416 -3.77 -14.76 20.23
CA GLN A 416 -4.09 -13.34 20.26
C GLN A 416 -2.83 -12.55 20.68
N LEU A 417 -2.43 -11.57 19.88
CA LEU A 417 -1.18 -10.83 20.03
C LEU A 417 -1.35 -9.56 20.87
N THR A 418 -2.52 -8.92 20.78
CA THR A 418 -2.86 -7.72 21.56
C THR A 418 -4.22 -7.90 22.24
N ALA A 419 -4.44 -7.26 23.39
CA ALA A 419 -5.71 -7.30 24.09
C ALA A 419 -5.88 -6.08 24.99
N ARG A 420 -7.13 -5.64 25.17
CA ARG A 420 -7.49 -4.50 26.03
C ARG A 420 -6.76 -3.21 25.62
N SER A 421 -6.45 -3.08 24.35
CA SER A 421 -5.85 -1.87 23.79
C SER A 421 -6.85 -0.71 23.91
N PRO A 422 -6.35 0.54 24.07
CA PRO A 422 -7.22 1.72 24.10
C PRO A 422 -7.74 2.11 22.70
N ARG A 423 -7.09 1.58 21.64
CA ARG A 423 -7.35 1.91 20.24
C ARG A 423 -7.24 0.65 19.38
N ASN A 424 -7.98 0.62 18.27
CA ASN A 424 -7.85 -0.45 17.28
C ASN A 424 -6.45 -0.45 16.64
N HIS A 425 -5.84 -1.62 16.49
CA HIS A 425 -4.68 -1.87 15.66
C HIS A 425 -5.13 -2.09 14.21
N THR A 426 -4.43 -1.52 13.22
CA THR A 426 -4.87 -1.54 11.83
C THR A 426 -3.73 -1.84 10.85
N TYR A 427 -4.05 -2.43 9.69
CA TYR A 427 -3.14 -2.65 8.55
C TYR A 427 -1.81 -3.33 8.91
N VAL A 428 -1.88 -4.60 9.33
CA VAL A 428 -0.72 -5.44 9.66
C VAL A 428 0.03 -5.86 8.40
N ARG A 429 1.31 -5.48 8.30
CA ARG A 429 2.17 -5.65 7.12
C ARG A 429 3.29 -6.63 7.34
N ARG A 430 3.42 -7.59 6.43
CA ARG A 430 4.59 -8.46 6.34
C ARG A 430 5.75 -7.75 5.62
N PRO A 431 6.98 -7.78 6.18
CA PRO A 431 8.18 -7.39 5.45
C PRO A 431 8.50 -8.33 4.28
N VAL A 432 9.13 -7.80 3.24
CA VAL A 432 9.82 -8.64 2.25
C VAL A 432 10.98 -9.34 2.94
N ASN A 433 11.12 -10.66 2.72
CA ASN A 433 12.15 -11.51 3.32
C ASN A 433 12.17 -11.48 4.86
N ALA A 434 11.01 -11.35 5.52
CA ALA A 434 10.89 -11.14 6.96
C ALA A 434 11.84 -11.99 7.83
N HIS A 435 12.57 -11.32 8.72
CA HIS A 435 13.42 -11.95 9.74
C HIS A 435 12.58 -12.34 10.97
N PRO A 436 12.88 -13.44 11.68
CA PRO A 436 12.08 -13.87 12.83
C PRO A 436 11.87 -12.81 13.91
N ASP A 437 12.82 -11.90 14.15
CA ASP A 437 12.65 -10.85 15.18
C ASP A 437 11.79 -9.65 14.74
N PHE A 438 11.54 -9.50 13.45
CA PHE A 438 10.71 -8.42 12.89
C PHE A 438 9.86 -9.00 11.75
N TYR A 439 8.68 -9.49 12.13
CA TYR A 439 7.87 -10.39 11.32
C TYR A 439 6.61 -9.73 10.78
N ALA A 440 6.02 -8.79 11.52
CA ALA A 440 4.92 -7.95 11.06
C ALA A 440 5.03 -6.51 11.62
N LEU A 441 4.52 -5.51 10.90
CA LEU A 441 4.56 -4.07 11.24
C LEU A 441 3.18 -3.42 11.06
N TRP A 442 2.74 -2.60 12.03
CA TRP A 442 1.42 -1.93 11.96
C TRP A 442 1.34 -0.67 12.82
N ALA A 443 0.17 -0.01 12.78
CA ALA A 443 -0.14 1.15 13.61
C ALA A 443 -1.45 0.97 14.39
N ASP A 444 -1.67 1.78 15.44
CA ASP A 444 -2.96 1.87 16.14
C ASP A 444 -3.58 3.26 16.07
N GLY A 445 -4.90 3.38 16.24
CA GLY A 445 -5.54 4.68 16.41
C GLY A 445 -7.04 4.56 16.65
N HIS A 446 -7.64 5.59 17.24
CA HIS A 446 -9.05 5.54 17.61
C HIS A 446 -9.94 5.63 16.37
N GLY A 447 -10.85 4.68 16.19
CA GLY A 447 -11.69 4.57 14.98
C GLY A 447 -12.80 5.62 14.84
N ARG A 448 -13.03 6.46 15.85
CA ARG A 448 -14.15 7.43 15.89
C ARG A 448 -13.76 8.89 16.16
N GLN A 449 -12.49 9.15 16.46
CA GLN A 449 -12.01 10.51 16.73
C GLN A 449 -10.49 10.61 16.53
N PRO A 450 -9.93 11.80 16.26
CA PRO A 450 -8.49 11.99 16.21
C PRO A 450 -7.80 11.47 17.48
N SER A 451 -6.69 10.77 17.31
CA SER A 451 -5.87 10.28 18.41
C SER A 451 -4.42 10.23 18.00
N SER A 452 -3.53 10.16 18.99
CA SER A 452 -2.18 9.69 18.72
C SER A 452 -2.21 8.27 18.11
N SER A 453 -1.14 7.93 17.40
CA SER A 453 -0.93 6.62 16.77
C SER A 453 0.50 6.17 17.02
N ASN A 454 0.63 4.95 17.53
CA ASN A 454 1.89 4.26 17.76
C ASN A 454 2.19 3.33 16.58
N ILE A 455 3.47 3.02 16.39
CA ILE A 455 3.93 2.00 15.45
C ILE A 455 4.38 0.77 16.23
N TYR A 456 3.93 -0.40 15.80
CA TYR A 456 4.21 -1.69 16.46
C TYR A 456 4.83 -2.66 15.47
N PHE A 457 5.59 -3.61 15.99
CA PHE A 457 5.96 -4.80 15.26
C PHE A 457 5.84 -6.04 16.15
N CYS A 458 5.86 -7.23 15.56
CA CYS A 458 6.03 -8.47 16.32
C CYS A 458 7.17 -9.32 15.77
N ASN A 459 7.72 -10.19 16.62
CA ASN A 459 8.53 -11.32 16.16
C ASN A 459 7.62 -12.47 15.67
N ARG A 460 8.23 -13.54 15.15
CA ARG A 460 7.54 -14.73 14.61
C ARG A 460 6.77 -15.49 15.69
N GLU A 461 7.27 -15.45 16.92
CA GLU A 461 6.66 -16.05 18.11
C GLU A 461 5.42 -15.26 18.61
N GLY A 462 5.17 -14.09 18.01
CA GLY A 462 4.03 -13.23 18.31
C GLY A 462 4.21 -12.43 19.60
N ASP A 463 5.45 -12.12 19.99
CA ASP A 463 5.72 -11.05 20.97
C ASP A 463 5.61 -9.70 20.27
N VAL A 464 4.84 -8.81 20.86
CA VAL A 464 4.57 -7.48 20.31
C VAL A 464 5.49 -6.46 20.95
N PHE A 465 6.00 -5.55 20.12
CA PHE A 465 6.85 -4.45 20.52
C PHE A 465 6.28 -3.13 19.99
N VAL A 466 6.38 -2.07 20.77
CA VAL A 466 6.01 -0.71 20.37
C VAL A 466 7.27 0.12 20.16
N LEU A 467 7.30 0.90 19.07
CA LEU A 467 8.39 1.82 18.80
C LEU A 467 8.25 3.08 19.68
N PRO A 468 9.37 3.62 20.21
CA PRO A 468 9.34 4.69 21.19
C PRO A 468 8.85 6.00 20.55
N ARG A 469 7.80 6.61 21.11
CA ARG A 469 7.27 7.88 20.58
C ARG A 469 8.25 9.05 20.69
N GLN A 470 9.16 8.97 21.66
CA GLN A 470 10.22 9.94 21.92
C GLN A 470 11.49 9.19 22.29
N MET A 471 12.64 9.69 21.83
CA MET A 471 13.95 9.08 22.01
C MET A 471 14.95 10.11 22.50
N ASP A 472 15.61 9.81 23.62
CA ASP A 472 16.64 10.69 24.18
C ASP A 472 17.99 10.52 23.46
N GLY A 473 18.29 9.32 22.99
CA GLY A 473 19.52 8.98 22.25
C GLY A 473 19.32 8.78 20.75
N GLU A 474 20.43 8.52 20.05
CA GLU A 474 20.44 8.20 18.62
C GLU A 474 19.81 6.84 18.30
N THR A 475 19.82 5.91 19.27
CA THR A 475 19.15 4.62 19.20
C THR A 475 18.34 4.35 20.47
N ALA A 476 17.33 3.49 20.35
CA ALA A 476 16.53 3.02 21.48
C ALA A 476 16.10 1.56 21.27
N LYS A 477 15.82 0.87 22.38
CA LYS A 477 15.20 -0.46 22.35
C LYS A 477 13.69 -0.30 22.28
N PRO A 478 13.00 -0.97 21.34
CA PRO A 478 11.54 -1.06 21.35
C PRO A 478 11.04 -1.68 22.67
N GLU A 479 9.90 -1.21 23.16
CA GLU A 479 9.31 -1.70 24.40
C GLU A 479 8.41 -2.90 24.10
N ARG A 480 8.59 -4.01 24.82
CA ARG A 480 7.70 -5.17 24.69
C ARG A 480 6.33 -4.84 25.30
N VAL A 481 5.27 -5.05 24.53
CA VAL A 481 3.89 -4.96 25.00
C VAL A 481 3.58 -6.24 25.79
N PRO A 482 3.00 -6.15 27.01
CA PRO A 482 2.60 -7.33 27.77
C PRO A 482 1.67 -8.23 26.94
N SER A 483 1.94 -9.53 26.94
CA SER A 483 1.05 -10.49 26.29
C SER A 483 -0.32 -10.53 27.00
N PRO A 484 -1.41 -10.81 26.26
CA PRO A 484 -2.79 -10.84 26.78
C PRO A 484 -3.01 -11.63 28.08
#